data_AF-A0A9R0RMV9-F1
#
_entry.id   AF-A0A9R0RMV9-F1
#
_cell.length_a   1.000
_cell.length_b   1.000
_cell.length_c   1.000
_cell.angle_alpha   90.00
_cell.angle_beta   90.00
_cell.angle_gamma   90.00
#
_symmetry.space_group_name_H-M   'P 1'
#
loop_
_entity.id
_entity.type
_entity.pdbx_description
1 polymer ?
#
loop_
_entity_poly.entity_id
_entity_poly.type
_entity_poly.pdbx_seq_one_letter_code
_entity_poly.pdbx_strand_id
1 'polypeptide(L)'
;MCTSPESLCSFCPQPFKEFVEYVVNLKFDEEPNYAKCISLFDSIVGPNPDIRPINTDGAQKLIHQVGQKRGRISLEGETDEQPKKKIRMGMPATQWISVYNARRPMKQRYHYNVADSRLVQHIDKGNEDGLFISCISSCANLWALIMDAGTGFSSQVYELSPHFLHKEWIMDQWDRNYYITALAGANNGSSLVVMSKGTLYTQQSYKVSDTFPLSVPRRKPTDETQETLRTSAFPSQHVKEKWSKNLYLASVCYGRTVS
;
A
#
# COMPACT_ATOMS: atom_id res chain seq x y z
N MET A 1 20.18 22.56 -9.37
CA MET A 1 21.46 21.99 -9.81
C MET A 1 21.15 20.73 -10.59
N CYS A 2 21.13 20.80 -11.92
CA CYS A 2 20.94 19.61 -12.76
C CYS A 2 22.32 19.01 -12.99
N THR A 3 22.54 17.76 -12.58
CA THR A 3 23.80 17.04 -12.86
C THR A 3 23.95 16.85 -14.36
N SER A 4 25.04 17.34 -14.95
CA SER A 4 25.25 17.23 -16.40
C SER A 4 25.52 15.78 -16.82
N PRO A 5 25.18 15.39 -18.07
CA PRO A 5 25.56 14.09 -18.63
C PRO A 5 27.06 13.80 -18.51
N GLU A 6 27.90 14.83 -18.60
CA GLU A 6 29.35 14.76 -18.40
C GLU A 6 29.74 14.35 -16.98
N SER A 7 29.02 14.85 -15.98
CA SER A 7 29.23 14.48 -14.58
C SER A 7 28.84 13.02 -14.32
N LEU A 8 27.75 12.56 -14.97
CA LEU A 8 27.23 11.20 -14.82
C LEU A 8 28.07 10.14 -15.56
N CYS A 9 28.73 10.52 -16.64
CA CYS A 9 29.47 9.59 -17.52
C CYS A 9 30.99 9.75 -17.41
N SER A 10 31.52 10.41 -16.38
CA SER A 10 32.94 10.75 -16.22
C SER A 10 33.92 9.57 -16.28
N PHE A 11 33.44 8.34 -16.04
CA PHE A 11 34.22 7.10 -16.13
C PHE A 11 33.66 6.08 -17.14
N CYS A 12 32.72 6.50 -17.99
CA CYS A 12 32.04 5.62 -18.93
C CYS A 12 32.60 5.78 -20.35
N PRO A 13 32.61 4.71 -21.18
CA PRO A 13 32.93 4.81 -22.60
C PRO A 13 32.01 5.79 -23.36
N GLN A 14 32.53 6.40 -24.42
CA GLN A 14 31.87 7.43 -25.22
C GLN A 14 30.40 7.12 -25.61
N PRO A 15 30.04 5.89 -26.04
CA PRO A 15 28.65 5.52 -26.31
C PRO A 15 27.65 5.73 -25.17
N PHE A 16 28.08 5.60 -23.91
CA PHE A 16 27.23 5.84 -22.75
C PHE A 16 26.90 7.32 -22.61
N LYS A 17 27.87 8.20 -22.91
CA LYS A 17 27.67 9.65 -22.88
C LYS A 17 26.65 10.08 -23.95
N GLU A 18 26.84 9.59 -25.18
CA GLU A 18 25.96 9.87 -26.32
C GLU A 18 24.52 9.38 -26.08
N PHE A 19 24.37 8.21 -25.43
CA PHE A 19 23.07 7.69 -25.06
C PHE A 19 22.37 8.57 -24.01
N VAL A 20 23.08 8.96 -22.95
CA VAL A 20 22.49 9.81 -21.89
C VAL A 20 22.13 11.20 -22.44
N GLU A 21 22.97 11.79 -23.28
CA GLU A 21 22.67 13.04 -23.97
C GLU A 21 21.43 12.92 -24.87
N TYR A 22 21.28 11.81 -25.58
CA TYR A 22 20.09 11.57 -26.40
C TYR A 22 18.83 11.44 -25.54
N VAL A 23 18.87 10.61 -24.48
CA VAL A 23 17.68 10.32 -23.65
C VAL A 23 17.23 11.52 -22.82
N VAL A 24 18.16 12.31 -22.29
CA VAL A 24 17.83 13.50 -21.48
C VAL A 24 17.18 14.60 -22.32
N ASN A 25 17.44 14.63 -23.63
CA ASN A 25 16.88 15.62 -24.55
C ASN A 25 15.59 15.19 -25.24
N LEU A 26 15.08 13.98 -24.96
CA LEU A 26 13.80 13.52 -25.50
C LEU A 26 12.64 14.32 -24.91
N LYS A 27 11.71 14.74 -25.77
CA LYS A 27 10.47 15.36 -25.31
C LYS A 27 9.56 14.32 -24.68
N PHE A 28 8.69 14.76 -23.77
CA PHE A 28 7.78 13.88 -23.03
C PHE A 28 6.93 12.95 -23.93
N ASP A 29 6.52 13.43 -25.11
CA ASP A 29 5.70 12.68 -26.06
C ASP A 29 6.50 12.11 -27.26
N GLU A 30 7.84 12.24 -27.27
CA GLU A 30 8.69 11.76 -28.36
C GLU A 30 9.01 10.27 -28.18
N GLU A 31 8.72 9.47 -29.20
CA GLU A 31 9.11 8.05 -29.17
C GLU A 31 10.62 7.90 -29.37
N PRO A 32 11.34 7.23 -28.43
CA PRO A 32 12.77 7.01 -28.58
C PRO A 32 13.08 6.16 -29.81
N ASN A 33 14.08 6.56 -30.59
CA ASN A 33 14.60 5.73 -31.66
C ASN A 33 15.49 4.63 -31.09
N TYR A 34 14.87 3.50 -30.75
CA TYR A 34 15.56 2.36 -30.14
C TYR A 34 16.66 1.77 -31.01
N ALA A 35 16.52 1.80 -32.34
CA ALA A 35 17.56 1.33 -33.25
C ALA A 35 18.83 2.18 -33.13
N LYS A 36 18.65 3.51 -33.12
CA LYS A 36 19.75 4.45 -32.90
C LYS A 36 20.40 4.24 -31.53
N CYS A 37 19.62 4.03 -30.48
CA CYS A 37 20.17 3.76 -29.15
C CYS A 37 21.00 2.49 -29.10
N ILE A 38 20.55 1.41 -29.76
CA ILE A 38 21.26 0.13 -29.80
C ILE A 38 22.56 0.27 -30.57
N SER A 39 22.54 0.97 -31.72
CA SER A 39 23.72 1.10 -32.58
C SER A 39 24.87 1.86 -31.93
N LEU A 40 24.61 2.72 -30.93
CA LEU A 40 25.66 3.40 -30.15
C LEU A 40 26.61 2.39 -29.49
N PHE A 41 26.09 1.25 -29.04
CA PHE A 41 26.83 0.27 -28.25
C PHE A 41 27.45 -0.87 -29.07
N ASP A 42 27.26 -0.89 -30.39
CA ASP A 42 27.81 -1.95 -31.26
C ASP A 42 29.35 -2.01 -31.18
N SER A 43 30.01 -0.87 -30.95
CA SER A 43 31.46 -0.78 -30.76
C SER A 43 31.96 -1.41 -29.46
N ILE A 44 31.12 -1.46 -28.42
CA ILE A 44 31.49 -1.98 -27.08
C ILE A 44 31.11 -3.45 -26.94
N VAL A 45 29.92 -3.80 -27.43
CA VAL A 45 29.31 -5.12 -27.20
C VAL A 45 29.63 -6.08 -28.35
N GLY A 46 30.16 -5.57 -29.46
CA GLY A 46 30.48 -6.34 -30.66
C GLY A 46 29.25 -6.58 -31.55
N PRO A 47 29.46 -6.77 -32.85
CA PRO A 47 28.37 -6.96 -33.82
C PRO A 47 27.69 -8.33 -33.69
N ASN A 48 28.35 -9.30 -33.07
CA ASN A 48 27.82 -10.64 -32.93
C ASN A 48 26.95 -10.75 -31.66
N PRO A 49 25.63 -10.97 -31.78
CA PRO A 49 24.73 -11.08 -30.63
C PRO A 49 24.99 -12.32 -29.75
N ASP A 50 25.63 -13.36 -30.28
CA ASP A 50 25.86 -14.62 -29.56
C ASP A 50 27.02 -14.57 -28.56
N ILE A 51 27.90 -13.59 -28.68
CA ILE A 51 29.02 -13.35 -27.75
C ILE A 51 28.68 -12.32 -26.66
N ARG A 52 27.45 -11.82 -26.63
CA ARG A 52 27.03 -10.81 -25.65
C ARG A 52 26.88 -11.45 -24.26
N PRO A 53 27.31 -10.78 -23.17
CA PRO A 53 27.29 -11.36 -21.82
C PRO A 53 25.89 -11.80 -21.34
N ILE A 54 24.83 -11.24 -21.92
CA ILE A 54 23.43 -11.57 -21.63
C ILE A 54 22.69 -11.71 -22.97
N ASN A 55 22.37 -12.95 -23.35
CA ASN A 55 21.58 -13.28 -24.53
C ASN A 55 20.26 -13.91 -24.08
N THR A 56 19.16 -13.14 -24.17
CA THR A 56 17.82 -13.62 -23.80
C THR A 56 16.95 -13.67 -25.06
N ASP A 57 15.97 -14.58 -25.12
CA ASP A 57 15.04 -14.69 -26.25
C ASP A 57 14.37 -13.37 -26.65
N GLY A 58 14.21 -12.45 -25.68
CA GLY A 58 13.70 -11.09 -25.92
C GLY A 58 14.67 -10.20 -26.69
N ALA A 59 15.98 -10.36 -26.47
CA ALA A 59 17.04 -9.60 -27.14
C ALA A 59 17.24 -10.04 -28.60
N GLN A 60 17.16 -11.34 -28.89
CA GLN A 60 17.25 -11.85 -30.28
C GLN A 60 16.04 -11.44 -31.13
N LYS A 61 14.83 -11.43 -30.56
CA LYS A 61 13.60 -11.03 -31.26
C LYS A 61 13.56 -9.54 -31.63
N LEU A 62 14.31 -8.68 -30.94
CA LEU A 62 14.35 -7.23 -31.19
C LEU A 62 15.24 -6.85 -32.38
N ILE A 63 16.21 -7.69 -32.75
CA ILE A 63 17.12 -7.41 -33.89
C ILE A 63 16.36 -7.48 -35.23
N HIS A 64 15.32 -8.32 -35.31
CA HIS A 64 14.49 -8.48 -36.51
C HIS A 64 13.17 -7.69 -36.48
N GLN A 65 12.82 -7.05 -35.36
CA GLN A 65 11.57 -6.29 -35.19
C GLN A 65 11.86 -4.87 -34.71
N VAL A 66 12.61 -4.13 -35.51
CA VAL A 66 12.76 -2.69 -35.30
C VAL A 66 11.50 -2.00 -35.81
N GLY A 67 10.72 -1.40 -34.90
CA GLY A 67 9.67 -0.43 -35.24
C GLY A 67 8.23 -0.85 -34.92
N GLN A 68 7.97 -2.06 -34.44
CA GLN A 68 6.63 -2.44 -33.99
C GLN A 68 6.59 -2.57 -32.47
N LYS A 69 6.01 -1.54 -31.82
CA LYS A 69 5.41 -1.67 -30.49
C LYS A 69 4.64 -3.00 -30.46
N ARG A 70 4.76 -3.76 -29.37
CA ARG A 70 3.96 -4.96 -29.10
C ARG A 70 2.46 -4.62 -29.14
N GLY A 71 1.90 -4.56 -30.34
CA GLY A 71 0.49 -4.45 -30.63
C GLY A 71 -0.10 -5.85 -30.65
N ARG A 72 -1.12 -6.04 -29.82
CA ARG A 72 -1.96 -7.23 -29.83
C ARG A 72 -2.57 -7.37 -31.24
N ILE A 73 -2.47 -8.55 -31.84
CA ILE A 73 -3.20 -8.90 -33.06
C ILE A 73 -4.71 -8.73 -32.75
N SER A 74 -5.35 -7.78 -33.43
CA SER A 74 -6.79 -7.52 -33.30
C SER A 74 -7.57 -8.56 -34.10
N LEU A 75 -8.44 -9.31 -33.43
CA LEU A 75 -9.66 -9.83 -34.03
C LEU A 75 -10.76 -8.80 -33.73
N GLU A 76 -11.48 -8.44 -34.79
CA GLU A 76 -12.49 -7.39 -34.86
C GLU A 76 -13.59 -7.51 -33.80
N GLY A 77 -14.07 -6.36 -33.33
CA GLY A 77 -15.20 -6.23 -32.41
C GLY A 77 -15.11 -4.95 -31.58
N GLU A 78 -15.52 -3.82 -32.16
CA GLU A 78 -15.55 -2.50 -31.53
C GLU A 78 -16.48 -2.49 -30.30
N THR A 79 -15.97 -1.99 -29.16
CA THR A 79 -16.73 -1.06 -28.31
C THR A 79 -15.77 -0.01 -27.76
N ASP A 80 -16.21 1.24 -27.92
CA ASP A 80 -15.49 2.48 -27.72
C ASP A 80 -15.24 2.74 -26.21
N GLU A 81 -14.09 2.34 -25.67
CA GLU A 81 -13.61 2.79 -24.35
C GLU A 81 -12.33 3.63 -24.51
N GLN A 82 -12.38 4.87 -24.02
CA GLN A 82 -11.22 5.78 -23.94
C GLN A 82 -9.99 5.09 -23.32
N PRO A 83 -8.77 5.37 -23.83
CA PRO A 83 -7.55 4.72 -23.35
C PRO A 83 -7.21 5.19 -21.92
N LYS A 84 -7.57 4.37 -20.93
CA LYS A 84 -7.12 4.53 -19.54
C LYS A 84 -5.59 4.35 -19.51
N LYS A 85 -4.86 5.42 -19.14
CA LYS A 85 -3.40 5.41 -18.96
C LYS A 85 -3.01 4.26 -18.04
N LYS A 86 -2.36 3.22 -18.57
CA LYS A 86 -1.81 2.12 -17.77
C LYS A 86 -0.56 2.62 -17.04
N ILE A 87 -0.72 2.96 -15.77
CA ILE A 87 0.37 3.27 -14.86
C ILE A 87 1.17 1.97 -14.67
N ARG A 88 2.46 1.98 -15.03
CA ARG A 88 3.35 0.84 -14.80
C ARG A 88 3.67 0.75 -13.30
N MET A 89 2.90 -0.02 -12.56
CA MET A 89 3.19 -0.38 -11.18
C MET A 89 4.47 -1.25 -11.15
N GLY A 90 5.49 -0.83 -10.41
CA GLY A 90 6.65 -1.67 -10.12
C GLY A 90 6.27 -2.95 -9.37
N MET A 91 7.22 -3.88 -9.21
CA MET A 91 6.98 -5.07 -8.39
C MET A 91 6.65 -4.67 -6.94
N PRO A 92 5.59 -5.23 -6.33
CA PRO A 92 5.16 -4.80 -5.00
C PRO A 92 6.21 -5.15 -3.95
N ALA A 93 6.78 -4.14 -3.30
CA ALA A 93 7.62 -4.31 -2.13
C ALA A 93 6.75 -4.54 -0.88
N THR A 94 7.17 -5.47 -0.01
CA THR A 94 6.53 -5.70 1.29
C THR A 94 7.36 -4.98 2.33
N GLN A 95 6.85 -3.86 2.86
CA GLN A 95 7.60 -2.99 3.77
C GLN A 95 6.74 -2.60 4.97
N TRP A 96 7.38 -2.48 6.13
CA TRP A 96 6.76 -1.93 7.33
C TRP A 96 6.72 -0.39 7.23
N ILE A 97 5.59 0.19 7.59
CA ILE A 97 5.44 1.64 7.75
C ILE A 97 5.19 1.91 9.23
N SER A 98 6.01 2.77 9.83
CA SER A 98 5.85 3.23 11.21
C SER A 98 5.61 4.74 11.18
N VAL A 99 4.56 5.19 11.88
CA VAL A 99 4.17 6.61 11.96
C VAL A 99 4.30 7.05 13.42
N TYR A 100 5.02 8.14 13.65
CA TYR A 100 5.30 8.67 14.98
C TYR A 100 4.57 9.98 15.19
N ASN A 101 3.85 10.09 16.30
CA ASN A 101 3.19 11.32 16.73
C ASN A 101 3.79 11.80 18.04
N ALA A 102 4.08 13.09 18.16
CA ALA A 102 4.53 13.69 19.41
C ALA A 102 3.40 13.62 20.46
N ARG A 103 3.71 13.12 21.65
CA ARG A 103 2.79 13.05 22.80
C ARG A 103 3.51 13.40 24.10
N ARG A 104 2.76 13.59 25.18
CA ARG A 104 3.33 13.64 26.54
C ARG A 104 4.06 12.31 26.84
N PRO A 105 5.15 12.32 27.62
CA PRO A 105 5.86 11.10 27.99
C PRO A 105 4.91 10.04 28.58
N MET A 106 4.99 8.81 28.08
CA MET A 106 4.15 7.69 28.51
C MET A 106 4.90 6.37 28.38
N LYS A 107 4.48 5.35 29.13
CA LYS A 107 4.99 3.98 29.00
C LYS A 107 4.40 3.37 27.72
N GLN A 108 5.26 2.78 26.89
CA GLN A 108 4.89 2.07 25.67
C GLN A 108 5.69 0.78 25.56
N ARG A 109 5.07 -0.25 24.97
CA ARG A 109 5.65 -1.57 24.71
C ARG A 109 5.27 -2.01 23.31
N TYR A 110 6.22 -2.64 22.62
CA TYR A 110 5.95 -3.24 21.32
C TYR A 110 6.38 -4.71 21.33
N HIS A 111 5.66 -5.50 20.55
CA HIS A 111 6.01 -6.88 20.21
C HIS A 111 5.84 -7.08 18.72
N TYR A 112 6.74 -7.83 18.10
CA TYR A 112 6.70 -8.14 16.68
C TYR A 112 7.13 -9.59 16.47
N ASN A 113 6.81 -10.15 15.31
CA ASN A 113 7.00 -11.57 15.01
C ASN A 113 6.32 -12.49 16.03
N VAL A 114 5.15 -12.06 16.54
CA VAL A 114 4.40 -12.82 17.54
C VAL A 114 3.54 -13.86 16.83
N ALA A 115 3.74 -15.13 17.17
CA ALA A 115 2.86 -16.20 16.73
C ALA A 115 1.56 -16.24 17.57
N ASP A 116 0.49 -16.82 17.01
CA ASP A 116 -0.82 -16.93 17.64
C ASP A 116 -0.77 -17.43 19.09
N SER A 117 0.01 -18.49 19.34
CA SER A 117 0.16 -19.12 20.66
C SER A 117 0.80 -18.22 21.73
N ARG A 118 1.47 -17.14 21.30
CA ARG A 118 2.19 -16.21 22.19
C ARG A 118 1.45 -14.89 22.41
N LEU A 119 0.39 -14.62 21.65
CA LEU A 119 -0.38 -13.37 21.78
C LEU A 119 -0.86 -13.15 23.21
N VAL A 120 -1.50 -14.16 23.80
CA VAL A 120 -2.08 -14.10 25.15
C VAL A 120 -1.03 -13.65 26.18
N GLN A 121 0.14 -14.29 26.18
CA GLN A 121 1.21 -13.97 27.12
C GLN A 121 1.69 -12.52 27.01
N HIS A 122 1.79 -11.98 25.80
CA HIS A 122 2.22 -10.60 25.57
C HIS A 122 1.15 -9.59 25.98
N ILE A 123 -0.12 -9.89 25.70
CA ILE A 123 -1.25 -9.03 26.03
C ILE A 123 -1.47 -9.00 27.55
N ASP A 124 -1.48 -10.16 28.21
CA ASP A 124 -1.71 -10.26 29.66
C ASP A 124 -0.63 -9.50 30.44
N LYS A 125 0.64 -9.72 30.09
CA LYS A 125 1.75 -8.97 30.68
C LYS A 125 1.67 -7.46 30.41
N GLY A 126 1.14 -7.05 29.25
CA GLY A 126 0.89 -5.65 28.96
C GLY A 126 -0.22 -5.06 29.84
N ASN A 127 -1.31 -5.80 30.01
CA ASN A 127 -2.46 -5.40 30.83
C ASN A 127 -2.08 -5.29 32.32
N GLU A 128 -1.30 -6.25 32.86
CA GLU A 128 -0.74 -6.18 34.23
C GLU A 128 0.09 -4.91 34.46
N ASP A 129 0.73 -4.42 33.40
CA ASP A 129 1.56 -3.23 33.39
C ASP A 129 0.79 -1.92 33.13
N GLY A 130 -0.54 -1.99 33.01
CA GLY A 130 -1.42 -0.85 32.70
C GLY A 130 -1.29 -0.36 31.26
N LEU A 131 -0.87 -1.22 30.33
CA LEU A 131 -0.73 -0.91 28.91
C LEU A 131 -1.89 -1.52 28.13
N PHE A 132 -2.50 -0.72 27.26
CA PHE A 132 -3.56 -1.17 26.37
C PHE A 132 -3.07 -1.17 24.93
N ILE A 133 -3.56 -2.11 24.13
CA ILE A 133 -3.25 -2.23 22.71
C ILE A 133 -3.78 -0.98 21.99
N SER A 134 -2.88 -0.22 21.35
CA SER A 134 -3.23 0.96 20.58
C SER A 134 -3.16 0.72 19.06
N CYS A 135 -2.38 -0.27 18.63
CA CYS A 135 -2.25 -0.62 17.21
C CYS A 135 -1.86 -2.10 17.03
N ILE A 136 -2.35 -2.71 15.96
CA ILE A 136 -2.04 -4.08 15.56
C ILE A 136 -1.75 -4.09 14.06
N SER A 137 -0.81 -4.94 13.65
CA SER A 137 -0.57 -5.27 12.26
C SER A 137 -0.18 -6.74 12.12
N SER A 138 -0.27 -7.28 10.90
CA SER A 138 0.14 -8.65 10.59
C SER A 138 0.99 -8.69 9.33
N CYS A 139 2.01 -9.54 9.33
CA CYS A 139 2.80 -9.88 8.15
C CYS A 139 3.25 -11.34 8.24
N ALA A 140 3.11 -12.09 7.14
CA ALA A 140 3.48 -13.51 7.08
C ALA A 140 2.88 -14.36 8.23
N ASN A 141 1.63 -14.09 8.60
CA ASN A 141 0.90 -14.73 9.71
C ASN A 141 1.54 -14.53 11.09
N LEU A 142 2.35 -13.48 11.24
CA LEU A 142 2.89 -13.04 12.51
C LEU A 142 2.32 -11.67 12.86
N TRP A 143 2.11 -11.44 14.15
CA TRP A 143 1.51 -10.23 14.67
C TRP A 143 2.57 -9.25 15.15
N ALA A 144 2.27 -7.96 14.95
CA ALA A 144 2.91 -6.86 15.61
C ALA A 144 1.88 -6.11 16.45
N LEU A 145 2.21 -5.84 17.72
CA LEU A 145 1.36 -5.14 18.68
C LEU A 145 2.11 -3.95 19.23
N ILE A 146 1.42 -2.82 19.31
CA ILE A 146 1.85 -1.64 20.06
C ILE A 146 0.87 -1.46 21.21
N MET A 147 1.39 -1.32 22.42
CA MET A 147 0.63 -1.10 23.64
C MET A 147 1.17 0.11 24.37
N ASP A 148 0.30 0.98 24.88
CA ASP A 148 0.73 2.16 25.64
C ASP A 148 -0.26 2.54 26.74
N ALA A 149 0.22 3.33 27.70
CA ALA A 149 -0.57 3.84 28.81
C ALA A 149 -1.37 5.11 28.46
N GLY A 150 -1.20 5.65 27.25
CA GLY A 150 -1.78 6.94 26.83
C GLY A 150 -3.06 6.81 26.02
N THR A 151 -3.65 5.61 25.94
CA THR A 151 -4.85 5.34 25.14
C THR A 151 -6.12 5.97 25.72
N GLY A 152 -6.17 6.15 27.04
CA GLY A 152 -7.39 6.54 27.76
C GLY A 152 -8.42 5.41 27.91
N PHE A 153 -8.08 4.19 27.50
CA PHE A 153 -8.98 3.05 27.63
C PHE A 153 -9.08 2.57 29.07
N SER A 154 -10.25 2.07 29.45
CA SER A 154 -10.51 1.53 30.80
C SER A 154 -10.55 0.02 30.85
N SER A 155 -10.86 -0.64 29.72
CA SER A 155 -10.87 -2.09 29.59
C SER A 155 -10.69 -2.48 28.13
N GLN A 156 -10.10 -3.64 27.87
CA GLN A 156 -9.93 -4.22 26.54
C GLN A 156 -10.32 -5.68 26.50
N VAL A 157 -10.93 -6.06 25.39
CA VAL A 157 -11.18 -7.45 25.00
C VAL A 157 -10.65 -7.66 23.59
N TYR A 158 -10.23 -8.88 23.29
CA TYR A 158 -9.70 -9.21 21.98
C TYR A 158 -10.14 -10.60 21.54
N GLU A 159 -10.17 -10.81 20.24
CA GLU A 159 -10.42 -12.12 19.65
C GLU A 159 -9.48 -12.35 18.48
N LEU A 160 -8.73 -13.45 18.56
CA LEU A 160 -8.06 -14.05 17.43
C LEU A 160 -9.00 -15.10 16.83
N SER A 161 -9.54 -14.81 15.65
CA SER A 161 -10.44 -15.71 14.94
C SER A 161 -9.76 -16.28 13.70
N PRO A 162 -9.93 -17.58 13.39
CA PRO A 162 -9.48 -18.16 12.12
C PRO A 162 -10.30 -17.65 10.93
N HIS A 163 -11.49 -17.10 11.17
CA HIS A 163 -12.36 -16.47 10.19
C HIS A 163 -12.24 -14.94 10.30
N PHE A 164 -12.05 -14.27 9.17
CA PHE A 164 -11.93 -12.82 9.13
C PHE A 164 -13.20 -12.14 9.68
N LEU A 165 -13.05 -11.40 10.78
CA LEU A 165 -14.10 -10.64 11.47
C LEU A 165 -15.29 -11.49 11.92
N HIS A 166 -15.13 -12.13 13.07
CA HIS A 166 -16.18 -12.90 13.72
C HIS A 166 -17.34 -12.00 14.18
N LYS A 167 -18.43 -11.99 13.40
CA LYS A 167 -19.56 -11.07 13.59
C LYS A 167 -20.26 -11.22 14.94
N GLU A 168 -20.56 -12.45 15.36
CA GLU A 168 -21.33 -12.70 16.58
C GLU A 168 -20.59 -12.16 17.80
N TRP A 169 -19.29 -12.44 17.91
CA TRP A 169 -18.45 -11.90 18.99
C TRP A 169 -18.41 -10.37 19.01
N ILE A 170 -18.30 -9.72 17.84
CA ILE A 170 -18.29 -8.25 17.75
C ILE A 170 -19.61 -7.65 18.24
N MET A 171 -20.74 -8.24 17.83
CA MET A 171 -22.08 -7.77 18.26
C MET A 171 -22.23 -7.93 19.78
N ASP A 172 -21.84 -9.07 20.33
CA ASP A 172 -21.85 -9.32 21.77
C ASP A 172 -21.00 -8.30 22.56
N GLN A 173 -19.86 -7.87 21.98
CA GLN A 173 -19.00 -6.87 22.60
C GLN A 173 -19.57 -5.45 22.48
N TRP A 174 -20.23 -5.11 21.37
CA TRP A 174 -20.96 -3.85 21.23
C TRP A 174 -22.08 -3.72 22.25
N ASP A 175 -22.87 -4.77 22.48
CA ASP A 175 -23.91 -4.80 23.52
C ASP A 175 -23.35 -4.58 24.92
N ARG A 176 -22.07 -4.90 25.13
CA ARG A 176 -21.34 -4.68 26.38
C ARG A 176 -20.63 -3.32 26.44
N ASN A 177 -20.86 -2.44 25.47
CA ASN A 177 -20.22 -1.11 25.31
C ASN A 177 -18.71 -1.15 25.04
N TYR A 178 -18.20 -2.21 24.42
CA TYR A 178 -16.85 -2.20 23.85
C TYR A 178 -16.93 -1.74 22.39
N TYR A 179 -15.94 -0.98 21.92
CA TYR A 179 -15.88 -0.52 20.54
C TYR A 179 -14.58 -1.00 19.87
N ILE A 180 -14.63 -1.35 18.59
CA ILE A 180 -13.44 -1.73 17.81
C ILE A 180 -12.46 -0.55 17.82
N THR A 181 -11.23 -0.83 18.24
CA THR A 181 -10.16 0.18 18.40
C THR A 181 -8.89 -0.19 17.65
N ALA A 182 -8.63 -1.48 17.45
CA ALA A 182 -7.60 -1.97 16.55
C ALA A 182 -8.06 -3.27 15.89
N LEU A 183 -7.66 -3.48 14.63
CA LEU A 183 -7.98 -4.68 13.87
C LEU A 183 -6.90 -4.97 12.83
N ALA A 184 -6.58 -6.25 12.62
CA ALA A 184 -5.67 -6.66 11.56
C ALA A 184 -6.03 -8.05 11.03
N GLY A 185 -5.87 -8.27 9.72
CA GLY A 185 -6.00 -9.57 9.07
C GLY A 185 -4.64 -10.17 8.73
N ALA A 186 -4.52 -11.48 8.87
CA ALA A 186 -3.37 -12.27 8.45
C ALA A 186 -3.59 -12.90 7.06
N ASN A 187 -2.52 -13.37 6.43
CA ASN A 187 -2.56 -13.92 5.06
C ASN A 187 -3.28 -15.28 5.00
N ASN A 188 -3.43 -15.97 6.13
CA ASN A 188 -4.18 -17.21 6.28
C ASN A 188 -5.69 -17.00 6.47
N GLY A 189 -6.19 -15.75 6.40
CA GLY A 189 -7.60 -15.42 6.61
C GLY A 189 -7.98 -15.19 8.08
N SER A 190 -7.06 -15.42 9.02
CA SER A 190 -7.30 -15.11 10.43
C SER A 190 -7.34 -13.60 10.67
N SER A 191 -8.03 -13.17 11.72
CA SER A 191 -8.06 -11.78 12.13
C SER A 191 -7.91 -11.64 13.63
N LEU A 192 -7.20 -10.59 14.06
CA LEU A 192 -7.17 -10.15 15.44
C LEU A 192 -7.99 -8.86 15.55
N VAL A 193 -9.04 -8.90 16.36
CA VAL A 193 -9.90 -7.75 16.65
C VAL A 193 -9.70 -7.36 18.11
N VAL A 194 -9.50 -6.07 18.38
CA VAL A 194 -9.43 -5.51 19.74
C VAL A 194 -10.53 -4.48 19.90
N MET A 195 -11.32 -4.65 20.95
CA MET A 195 -12.39 -3.74 21.33
C MET A 195 -12.14 -3.18 22.73
N SER A 196 -12.34 -1.88 22.90
CA SER A 196 -12.01 -1.15 24.13
C SER A 196 -13.20 -0.40 24.71
N LYS A 197 -13.17 -0.20 26.03
CA LYS A 197 -14.01 0.74 26.79
C LYS A 197 -13.21 2.01 27.13
N GLY A 198 -13.92 3.07 27.50
CA GLY A 198 -13.30 4.38 27.74
C GLY A 198 -12.91 5.11 26.45
N THR A 199 -13.44 4.65 25.32
CA THR A 199 -13.33 5.37 24.05
C THR A 199 -14.26 6.58 24.07
N LEU A 200 -14.00 7.55 23.20
CA LEU A 200 -14.92 8.67 22.95
C LEU A 200 -16.01 8.30 21.93
N TYR A 201 -16.07 7.02 21.52
CA TYR A 201 -17.01 6.56 20.50
C TYR A 201 -18.37 6.31 21.14
N THR A 202 -19.42 6.82 20.50
CA THR A 202 -20.81 6.59 20.93
C THR A 202 -21.55 5.65 19.99
N GLN A 203 -21.17 5.65 18.70
CA GLN A 203 -21.75 4.80 17.66
C GLN A 203 -20.64 4.25 16.77
N GLN A 204 -20.80 3.01 16.31
CA GLN A 204 -19.86 2.34 15.41
C GLN A 204 -20.62 1.37 14.51
N SER A 205 -20.20 1.28 13.25
CA SER A 205 -20.63 0.23 12.32
C SER A 205 -19.41 -0.29 11.55
N TYR A 206 -19.49 -1.52 11.03
CA TYR A 206 -18.48 -2.05 10.11
C TYR A 206 -19.14 -2.73 8.92
N LYS A 207 -18.42 -2.78 7.80
CA LYS A 207 -18.84 -3.46 6.59
C LYS A 207 -17.71 -4.30 6.04
N VAL A 208 -17.99 -5.57 5.76
CA VAL A 208 -17.10 -6.47 5.03
C VAL A 208 -17.58 -6.54 3.58
N SER A 209 -16.67 -6.43 2.63
CA SER A 209 -17.00 -6.42 1.21
C SER A 209 -15.85 -7.00 0.40
N ASP A 210 -16.15 -7.98 -0.44
CA ASP A 210 -15.17 -8.64 -1.32
C ASP A 210 -14.76 -7.75 -2.50
N THR A 211 -15.57 -6.72 -2.75
CA THR A 211 -15.27 -5.64 -3.68
C THR A 211 -15.27 -4.33 -2.93
N PHE A 212 -14.25 -3.52 -3.14
CA PHE A 212 -14.28 -2.18 -2.60
C PHE A 212 -15.44 -1.43 -3.29
N PRO A 213 -16.40 -0.84 -2.54
CA PRO A 213 -17.56 -0.19 -3.15
C PRO A 213 -17.10 0.98 -4.04
N LEU A 214 -17.24 0.78 -5.35
CA LEU A 214 -16.89 1.76 -6.39
C LEU A 214 -18.05 2.71 -6.72
N SER A 215 -19.24 2.49 -6.17
CA SER A 215 -20.42 3.29 -6.46
C SER A 215 -20.72 4.30 -5.35
N VAL A 216 -20.81 5.56 -5.74
CA VAL A 216 -21.41 6.63 -4.92
C VAL A 216 -22.86 6.26 -4.59
N PRO A 217 -23.29 6.33 -3.31
CA PRO A 217 -24.68 6.06 -2.94
C PRO A 217 -25.63 7.00 -3.71
N ARG A 218 -26.56 6.45 -4.49
CA ARG A 218 -27.58 7.23 -5.21
C ARG A 218 -28.70 7.76 -4.29
N ARG A 219 -28.68 7.41 -3.01
CA ARG A 219 -29.60 7.93 -1.98
C ARG A 219 -28.80 8.29 -0.75
N LYS A 220 -29.09 9.46 -0.17
CA LYS A 220 -28.60 9.84 1.15
C LYS A 220 -29.20 8.89 2.18
N PRO A 221 -28.38 8.14 2.93
CA PRO A 221 -28.83 7.49 4.16
C PRO A 221 -29.27 8.56 5.15
N THR A 222 -30.35 8.30 5.87
CA THR A 222 -31.01 9.30 6.72
C THR A 222 -30.23 9.63 7.99
N ASP A 223 -29.22 8.84 8.34
CA ASP A 223 -28.36 9.11 9.50
C ASP A 223 -27.01 8.38 9.35
N GLU A 224 -25.92 9.11 9.11
CA GLU A 224 -24.55 8.57 9.10
C GLU A 224 -23.57 9.62 9.65
N THR A 225 -23.09 9.42 10.88
CA THR A 225 -21.98 10.19 11.49
C THR A 225 -20.60 9.66 11.07
N GLN A 226 -20.55 8.65 10.21
CA GLN A 226 -19.33 8.03 9.72
C GLN A 226 -19.37 7.89 8.21
N GLU A 227 -18.46 8.57 7.52
CA GLU A 227 -18.31 8.49 6.06
C GLU A 227 -16.97 7.82 5.70
N THR A 228 -16.99 6.99 4.66
CA THR A 228 -15.78 6.38 4.10
C THR A 228 -15.45 7.04 2.76
N LEU A 229 -14.21 7.51 2.62
CA LEU A 229 -13.70 8.07 1.36
C LEU A 229 -12.56 7.19 0.82
N ARG A 230 -12.61 6.88 -0.48
CA ARG A 230 -11.52 6.24 -1.21
C ARG A 230 -10.92 7.18 -2.23
N THR A 231 -9.60 7.33 -2.20
CA THR A 231 -8.83 8.07 -3.20
C THR A 231 -7.53 7.32 -3.49
N SER A 232 -7.05 7.39 -4.73
CA SER A 232 -5.75 6.81 -5.13
C SER A 232 -4.55 7.61 -4.61
N ALA A 233 -4.76 8.87 -4.23
CA ALA A 233 -3.82 9.75 -3.56
C ALA A 233 -4.40 10.21 -2.22
N PHE A 234 -3.58 10.65 -1.26
CA PHE A 234 -4.06 11.07 0.07
C PHE A 234 -5.12 12.19 -0.05
N PRO A 235 -6.30 12.05 0.58
CA PRO A 235 -7.46 12.90 0.30
C PRO A 235 -7.43 14.25 1.07
N SER A 236 -6.36 15.01 0.89
CA SER A 236 -6.08 16.24 1.65
C SER A 236 -7.20 17.28 1.59
N GLN A 237 -7.89 17.41 0.45
CA GLN A 237 -8.96 18.39 0.26
C GLN A 237 -10.27 17.98 0.96
N HIS A 238 -10.61 16.69 0.93
CA HIS A 238 -11.79 16.18 1.62
C HIS A 238 -11.61 16.18 3.14
N VAL A 239 -10.40 15.85 3.62
CA VAL A 239 -10.05 15.95 5.04
C VAL A 239 -10.23 17.39 5.55
N LYS A 240 -9.79 18.39 4.78
CA LYS A 240 -9.99 19.81 5.12
C LYS A 240 -11.48 20.23 5.14
N GLU A 241 -12.29 19.68 4.23
CA GLU A 241 -13.74 19.91 4.22
C GLU A 241 -14.47 19.24 5.41
N LYS A 242 -13.95 18.11 5.90
CA LYS A 242 -14.53 17.43 7.07
C LYS A 242 -14.09 18.08 8.38
N TRP A 243 -12.88 18.64 8.44
CA TRP A 243 -12.45 19.47 9.57
C TRP A 243 -13.33 20.70 9.77
N SER A 244 -13.77 21.36 8.69
CA SER A 244 -14.70 22.50 8.81
C SER A 244 -16.10 22.11 9.30
N LYS A 245 -16.39 20.80 9.39
CA LYS A 245 -17.63 20.20 9.91
C LYS A 245 -17.42 19.47 11.25
N ASN A 246 -16.29 19.70 11.94
CA ASN A 246 -15.90 19.03 13.20
C ASN A 246 -15.75 17.50 13.11
N LEU A 247 -15.44 16.97 11.93
CA LEU A 247 -15.20 15.54 11.71
C LEU A 247 -13.70 15.30 11.50
N TYR A 248 -13.12 14.35 12.24
CA TYR A 248 -11.68 14.09 12.26
C TYR A 248 -11.33 12.64 11.89
N LEU A 249 -10.12 12.43 11.36
CA LEU A 249 -9.62 11.09 10.99
C LEU A 249 -9.36 10.24 12.25
N ALA A 250 -10.06 9.11 12.38
CA ALA A 250 -9.95 8.20 13.53
C ALA A 250 -9.04 6.98 13.30
N SER A 251 -8.86 6.54 12.05
CA SER A 251 -7.96 5.44 11.68
C SER A 251 -7.62 5.53 10.19
N VAL A 252 -6.43 5.07 9.82
CA VAL A 252 -5.95 4.98 8.42
C VAL A 252 -5.26 3.64 8.26
N CYS A 253 -5.67 2.86 7.25
CA CYS A 253 -5.01 1.62 6.85
C CYS A 253 -4.41 1.80 5.45
N TYR A 254 -3.17 1.36 5.26
CA TYR A 254 -2.53 1.25 3.95
C TYR A 254 -2.28 -0.23 3.68
N GLY A 255 -2.91 -0.74 2.61
CA GLY A 255 -2.78 -2.11 2.14
C GLY A 255 -2.90 -2.13 0.62
N ARG A 256 -2.41 -3.21 -0.01
CA ARG A 256 -2.17 -3.32 -1.46
C ARG A 256 -3.23 -2.63 -2.32
N THR A 257 -2.86 -1.48 -2.88
CA THR A 257 -3.53 -0.93 -4.05
C THR A 257 -3.03 -1.68 -5.27
N VAL A 258 -3.88 -2.55 -5.82
CA VAL A 258 -3.88 -2.77 -7.26
C VAL A 258 -4.14 -1.41 -7.92
N SER A 259 -3.25 -1.00 -8.80
CA SER A 259 -3.56 -0.03 -9.85
C SER A 259 -3.85 -0.78 -11.14
#